data_AF-A0A7K2N202-F1
#
_entry.id   AF-A0A7K2N202-F1
#
_cell.length_a   1.000
_cell.length_b   1.000
_cell.length_c   1.000
_cell.angle_alpha   90.00
_cell.angle_beta   90.00
_cell.angle_gamma   90.00
#
_symmetry.space_group_name_H-M   'P 1'
#
loop_
_entity.id
_entity.type
_entity.pdbx_description
1 polymer ?
#
loop_
_entity_poly.entity_id
_entity_poly.type
_entity_poly.pdbx_seq_one_letter_code
_entity_poly.pdbx_strand_id
1 'polypeptide(L)'
;MTATSARPGTARTVATRPAVAERRRPRLPFSPWHLLLAPLALVFAVPLVWLVLSSVMSNAEINRFPPALWPSGIDLGGYRYVLGNAMFPRWFVNSLIVSAVTVAANLVLGSLAGYAFARMRFAG
;
A
#
# COMPACT_ATOMS: atom_id res chain seq x y z
N MET A 1 -24.80 -80.55 12.34
CA MET A 1 -24.61 -79.53 13.40
C MET A 1 -23.32 -78.81 13.13
N THR A 2 -23.39 -77.75 12.32
CA THR A 2 -22.26 -76.95 11.82
C THR A 2 -22.18 -75.67 12.64
N ALA A 3 -21.15 -75.55 13.46
CA ALA A 3 -20.88 -74.36 14.26
C ALA A 3 -20.07 -73.33 13.46
N THR A 4 -20.66 -72.14 13.35
CA THR A 4 -20.07 -70.81 13.23
C THR A 4 -18.55 -70.70 13.34
N SER A 5 -17.89 -70.31 12.25
CA SER A 5 -16.54 -69.74 12.28
C SER A 5 -16.59 -68.30 11.79
N ALA A 6 -16.31 -67.38 12.72
CA ALA A 6 -16.39 -65.94 12.55
C ALA A 6 -15.18 -65.42 11.73
N ARG A 7 -15.47 -64.51 10.79
CA ARG A 7 -14.48 -63.74 10.04
C ARG A 7 -13.60 -62.91 11.00
N PRO A 8 -12.26 -62.98 10.93
CA PRO A 8 -11.41 -62.01 11.60
C PRO A 8 -11.45 -60.71 10.80
N GLY A 9 -11.95 -59.65 11.43
CA GLY A 9 -11.92 -58.30 10.91
C GLY A 9 -10.46 -57.87 10.66
N THR A 10 -10.16 -57.57 9.41
CA THR A 10 -8.94 -56.85 9.02
C THR A 10 -9.00 -55.46 9.65
N ALA A 11 -8.36 -55.36 10.82
CA ALA A 11 -8.04 -54.09 11.44
C ALA A 11 -7.27 -53.25 10.42
N ARG A 12 -7.94 -52.25 9.84
CA ARG A 12 -7.28 -51.16 9.12
C ARG A 12 -6.43 -50.44 10.15
N THR A 13 -5.15 -50.81 10.22
CA THR A 13 -4.11 -50.01 10.86
C THR A 13 -4.07 -48.69 10.10
N VAL A 14 -4.82 -47.71 10.60
CA VAL A 14 -4.68 -46.31 10.21
C VAL A 14 -3.28 -45.92 10.65
N ALA A 15 -2.32 -46.03 9.74
CA ALA A 15 -0.98 -45.49 9.94
C ALA A 15 -1.14 -43.99 10.13
N THR A 16 -1.14 -43.56 11.39
CA THR A 16 -1.08 -42.16 11.79
C THR A 16 0.24 -41.62 11.22
N ARG A 17 0.19 -40.94 10.07
CA ARG A 17 1.33 -40.18 9.56
C ARG A 17 1.81 -39.32 10.73
N PRO A 18 3.10 -39.38 11.11
CA PRO A 18 3.60 -38.46 12.11
C PRO A 18 3.31 -37.07 11.58
N ALA A 19 2.47 -36.33 12.31
CA ALA A 19 2.23 -34.93 12.04
C ALA A 19 3.61 -34.29 11.95
N VAL A 20 3.98 -33.85 10.75
CA VAL A 20 5.21 -33.09 10.54
C VAL A 20 5.05 -31.88 11.45
N ALA A 21 5.74 -31.93 12.59
CA ALA A 21 5.78 -30.85 13.55
C ALA A 21 6.46 -29.69 12.82
N GLU A 22 5.64 -28.87 12.18
CA GLU A 22 6.04 -27.64 11.55
C GLU A 22 6.64 -26.80 12.68
N ARG A 23 7.98 -26.85 12.80
CA ARG A 23 8.73 -26.03 13.75
C ARG A 23 8.39 -24.59 13.41
N ARG A 24 7.41 -24.05 14.13
CA ARG A 24 7.05 -22.65 14.11
C ARG A 24 8.30 -21.88 14.47
N ARG A 25 9.01 -21.39 13.45
CA ARG A 25 10.14 -20.49 13.65
C ARG A 25 9.61 -19.35 14.51
N PRO A 26 10.21 -19.06 15.67
CA PRO A 26 9.77 -17.93 16.47
C PRO A 26 9.95 -16.69 15.60
N ARG A 27 8.83 -16.10 15.17
CA ARG A 27 8.83 -14.79 14.53
C ARG A 27 9.16 -13.80 15.64
N LEU A 28 10.45 -13.53 15.82
CA LEU A 28 10.89 -12.43 16.65
C LEU A 28 10.22 -11.16 16.10
N PRO A 29 9.39 -10.44 16.88
CA PRO A 29 8.62 -9.30 16.39
C PRO A 29 9.50 -8.09 16.02
N PHE A 30 10.79 -8.13 16.34
CA PHE A 30 11.78 -7.11 16.03
C PHE A 30 12.85 -7.69 15.09
N SER A 31 12.57 -7.63 13.79
CA SER A 31 13.59 -7.84 12.77
C SER A 31 14.57 -6.65 12.79
N PRO A 32 15.90 -6.87 12.79
CA PRO A 32 16.91 -5.79 12.75
C PRO A 32 16.74 -4.87 11.53
N TRP A 33 15.99 -5.32 10.52
CA TRP A 33 15.54 -4.51 9.39
C TRP A 33 14.80 -3.24 9.83
N HIS A 34 13.99 -3.28 10.90
CA HIS A 34 13.28 -2.09 11.40
C HIS A 34 14.23 -1.01 11.91
N LEU A 35 15.40 -1.39 12.43
CA LEU A 35 16.41 -0.44 12.89
C LEU A 35 17.03 0.35 11.73
N LEU A 36 17.04 -0.22 10.53
CA LEU A 36 17.49 0.42 9.30
C LEU A 36 16.36 1.17 8.58
N LEU A 37 15.15 0.61 8.56
CA LEU A 37 13.99 1.23 7.91
C LEU A 37 13.46 2.45 8.64
N ALA A 38 13.44 2.45 9.97
CA ALA A 38 12.89 3.57 10.75
C ALA A 38 13.62 4.90 10.49
N PRO A 39 14.98 4.99 10.57
CA PRO A 39 15.68 6.23 10.26
C PRO A 39 15.57 6.60 8.78
N LEU A 40 15.58 5.61 7.87
CA LEU A 40 15.41 5.86 6.45
C LEU A 40 14.03 6.48 6.16
N ALA A 41 12.97 5.92 6.73
CA ALA A 41 11.62 6.47 6.64
C ALA A 41 11.54 7.89 7.23
N LEU A 42 12.25 8.16 8.33
CA LEU A 42 12.30 9.49 8.90
C LEU A 42 12.98 10.50 7.97
N VAL A 43 14.08 10.11 7.31
CA VAL A 43 14.75 10.95 6.29
C VAL A 43 13.82 11.28 5.13
N PHE A 44 13.02 10.32 4.66
CA PHE A 44 12.00 10.57 3.63
C PHE A 44 10.80 11.39 4.15
N ALA A 45 10.49 11.32 5.44
CA ALA A 45 9.42 12.09 6.06
C ALA A 45 9.80 13.57 6.26
N VAL A 46 11.07 13.88 6.52
CA VAL A 46 11.56 15.27 6.69
C VAL A 46 11.10 16.23 5.57
N PRO A 47 11.31 15.95 4.27
CA PRO A 47 10.86 16.85 3.21
C PRO A 47 9.33 16.93 3.10
N LEU A 48 8.59 15.87 3.46
CA LEU A 48 7.13 15.92 3.51
C LEU A 48 6.64 16.82 4.64
N VAL A 49 7.25 16.71 5.82
CA VAL A 49 6.95 17.59 6.96
C VAL A 49 7.27 19.04 6.58
N TRP A 50 8.43 19.28 5.98
CA TRP A 50 8.82 20.61 5.48
C TRP A 50 7.83 21.17 4.46
N LEU A 51 7.36 20.34 3.52
CA LEU A 51 6.36 20.72 2.52
C LEU A 51 5.06 21.16 3.19
N VAL A 52 4.58 20.41 4.19
CA VAL A 52 3.36 20.76 4.92
C VAL A 52 3.55 22.05 5.71
N LEU A 53 4.67 22.20 6.42
CA LEU A 53 4.97 23.44 7.17
C LEU A 53 5.03 24.65 6.23
N SER A 54 5.73 24.53 5.10
CA SER A 54 5.84 25.59 4.10
C SER A 54 4.51 25.92 3.42
N SER A 55 3.59 24.96 3.30
CA SER A 55 2.25 25.19 2.72
C SER A 55 1.34 26.02 3.63
N VAL A 56 1.69 26.15 4.92
CA VAL A 56 0.91 26.88 5.94
C VAL A 56 1.58 28.21 6.34
N MET A 57 2.81 28.46 5.86
CA MET A 57 3.53 29.73 6.03
C MET A 57 2.93 30.84 5.15
N SER A 58 2.99 32.08 5.64
CA SER A 58 2.53 33.26 4.89
C SER A 58 3.49 33.63 3.76
N ASN A 59 2.96 34.20 2.66
CA ASN A 59 3.78 34.78 1.57
C ASN A 59 4.78 35.83 2.09
N ALA A 60 4.43 36.54 3.17
CA ALA A 60 5.29 37.53 3.81
C ALA A 60 6.43 36.90 4.65
N GLU A 61 6.29 35.65 5.08
CA GLU A 61 7.34 34.90 5.79
C GLU A 61 8.30 34.21 4.81
N ILE A 62 7.78 33.73 3.67
CA ILE A 62 8.59 33.14 2.58
C ILE A 62 9.55 34.18 1.97
N ASN A 63 9.12 35.45 1.88
CA ASN A 63 9.93 36.53 1.33
C ASN A 63 10.77 37.29 2.38
N ARG A 64 10.77 36.87 3.66
CA ARG A 64 11.55 37.52 4.72
C ARG A 64 12.95 36.87 4.79
N PHE A 65 13.99 37.71 4.85
CA PHE A 65 15.36 37.28 5.16
C PHE A 65 15.63 37.47 6.66
N PRO A 66 16.03 36.44 7.43
CA PRO A 66 16.30 35.04 7.09
C PRO A 66 15.02 34.16 7.00
N PRO A 67 15.01 33.11 6.18
CA PRO A 67 13.87 32.19 6.05
C PRO A 67 13.60 31.50 7.39
N ALA A 68 12.41 31.71 7.94
CA ALA A 68 12.03 31.09 9.21
C ALA A 68 11.95 29.57 9.02
N LEU A 69 12.70 28.81 9.83
CA LEU A 69 12.62 27.33 9.86
C LEU A 69 11.30 26.83 10.47
N TRP A 70 10.56 27.71 11.16
CA TRP A 70 9.30 27.43 11.83
C TRP A 70 8.27 28.52 11.50
N PRO A 71 7.02 28.18 11.15
CA PRO A 71 5.98 29.16 10.86
C PRO A 71 5.68 29.97 12.13
N SER A 72 5.67 31.30 12.03
CA SER A 72 5.34 32.16 13.18
C SER A 72 3.82 32.31 13.39
N GLY A 73 3.03 31.95 12.38
CA GLY A 73 1.58 31.82 12.45
C GLY A 73 1.04 30.88 11.36
N ILE A 74 -0.21 30.44 11.53
CA ILE A 74 -0.94 29.65 10.52
C ILE A 74 -1.62 30.64 9.56
N ASP A 75 -1.11 30.77 8.32
CA ASP A 75 -1.71 31.63 7.30
C ASP A 75 -2.50 30.80 6.27
N LEU A 76 -3.82 30.90 6.32
CA LEU A 76 -4.75 30.27 5.36
C LEU A 76 -5.01 31.16 4.13
N GLY A 77 -4.37 32.32 4.03
CA GLY A 77 -4.51 33.27 2.92
C GLY A 77 -4.07 32.68 1.58
N GLY A 78 -3.00 31.89 1.55
CA GLY A 78 -2.53 31.19 0.34
C GLY A 78 -3.58 30.23 -0.23
N TYR A 79 -4.23 29.44 0.63
CA TYR A 79 -5.30 28.53 0.22
C TYR A 79 -6.51 29.29 -0.32
N ARG A 80 -6.91 30.41 0.32
CA ARG A 80 -8.01 31.26 -0.18
C ARG A 80 -7.69 31.89 -1.53
N TYR A 81 -6.45 32.30 -1.76
CA TYR A 81 -6.00 32.84 -3.04
C TYR A 81 -6.04 31.77 -4.15
N VAL A 82 -5.52 30.58 -3.88
CA VAL A 82 -5.48 29.47 -4.83
C VAL A 82 -6.89 28.98 -5.16
N LEU A 83 -7.78 28.85 -4.16
CA LEU A 83 -9.17 28.43 -4.36
C LEU A 83 -10.05 29.53 -4.96
N GLY A 84 -9.74 30.80 -4.68
CA GLY A 84 -10.43 31.96 -5.26
C GLY A 84 -9.98 32.27 -6.69
N ASN A 85 -8.81 31.78 -7.11
CA ASN A 85 -8.35 31.91 -8.48
C ASN A 85 -9.14 30.93 -9.38
N ALA A 86 -10.00 31.48 -10.25
CA ALA A 86 -10.94 30.71 -11.07
C ALA A 86 -10.29 29.64 -11.98
N MET A 87 -8.98 29.72 -12.24
CA MET A 87 -8.25 28.79 -13.09
C MET A 87 -7.78 27.53 -12.34
N PHE A 88 -7.41 27.62 -11.06
CA PHE A 88 -6.82 26.50 -10.33
C PHE A 88 -7.79 25.33 -10.11
N PRO A 89 -9.05 25.53 -9.66
CA PRO A 89 -10.01 24.44 -9.54
C PRO A 89 -10.26 23.73 -10.86
N ARG A 90 -10.24 24.45 -11.98
CA ARG A 90 -10.41 23.86 -13.32
C ARG A 90 -9.23 22.98 -13.70
N TRP A 91 -8.00 23.43 -13.45
CA TRP A 91 -6.81 22.62 -13.69
C TRP A 91 -6.80 21.36 -12.82
N PHE A 92 -7.17 21.48 -11.55
CA PHE A 92 -7.29 20.35 -10.64
C PHE A 92 -8.32 19.33 -11.13
N VAL A 93 -9.52 19.77 -11.53
CA VAL A 93 -10.58 18.90 -12.06
C VAL A 93 -10.14 18.24 -13.37
N ASN A 94 -9.48 18.97 -14.28
CA ASN A 94 -8.96 18.39 -15.51
C ASN A 94 -7.97 17.26 -15.23
N SER A 95 -7.00 17.48 -14.35
CA SER A 95 -6.05 16.44 -13.96
C SER A 95 -6.72 15.26 -13.26
N LEU A 96 -7.74 15.52 -12.45
CA LEU A 96 -8.53 14.47 -11.79
C LEU A 96 -9.28 13.60 -12.81
N ILE A 97 -9.93 14.22 -13.80
CA ILE A 97 -10.65 13.51 -14.87
C ILE A 97 -9.66 12.68 -15.69
N VAL A 98 -8.57 13.29 -16.14
CA VAL A 98 -7.55 12.60 -16.96
C VAL A 98 -6.98 11.40 -16.20
N SER A 99 -6.53 11.60 -14.96
CA SER A 99 -5.97 10.51 -14.15
C SER A 99 -6.98 9.40 -13.88
N ALA A 100 -8.24 9.73 -13.55
CA ALA A 100 -9.30 8.74 -13.33
C ALA A 100 -9.61 7.92 -14.59
N VAL A 101 -9.73 8.58 -15.75
CA VAL A 101 -9.97 7.92 -17.04
C VAL A 101 -8.78 7.02 -17.40
N THR A 102 -7.55 7.48 -17.23
CA THR A 102 -6.35 6.67 -17.49
C THR A 102 -6.28 5.44 -16.58
N VAL A 103 -6.56 5.59 -15.28
CA VAL A 103 -6.57 4.46 -14.34
C VAL A 103 -7.67 3.46 -14.71
N ALA A 104 -8.87 3.93 -15.01
CA ALA A 104 -9.98 3.06 -15.41
C ALA A 104 -9.67 2.30 -16.72
N ALA A 105 -9.16 3.01 -17.73
CA ALA A 105 -8.76 2.40 -19.00
C ALA A 105 -7.65 1.37 -18.79
N ASN A 106 -6.63 1.68 -18.00
CA ASN A 106 -5.55 0.75 -17.68
C ASN A 106 -6.04 -0.47 -16.90
N LEU A 107 -6.99 -0.30 -15.98
CA LEU A 107 -7.56 -1.41 -15.24
C LEU A 107 -8.36 -2.34 -16.15
N VAL A 108 -9.18 -1.78 -17.04
CA VAL A 108 -9.99 -2.57 -17.99
C VAL A 108 -9.08 -3.29 -18.98
N LEU A 109 -8.20 -2.56 -19.68
CA LEU A 109 -7.29 -3.13 -20.67
C LEU A 109 -6.29 -4.10 -20.04
N GLY A 110 -5.72 -3.74 -18.89
CA GLY A 110 -4.80 -4.57 -18.14
C GLY A 110 -5.45 -5.85 -17.63
N SER A 111 -6.69 -5.78 -17.15
CA SER A 111 -7.44 -6.98 -16.72
C SER A 111 -7.80 -7.87 -17.90
N LEU A 112 -8.22 -7.30 -19.04
CA LEU A 112 -8.50 -8.07 -20.27
C LEU A 112 -7.25 -8.74 -20.81
N ALA A 113 -6.13 -8.02 -20.89
CA ALA A 113 -4.84 -8.55 -21.33
C ALA A 113 -4.33 -9.62 -20.35
N GLY A 114 -4.41 -9.37 -19.04
CA GLY A 114 -4.06 -10.35 -18.01
C GLY A 114 -4.92 -11.61 -18.09
N TYR A 115 -6.23 -11.47 -18.34
CA TYR A 115 -7.14 -12.59 -18.55
C TYR A 115 -6.82 -13.37 -19.82
N ALA A 116 -6.54 -12.66 -20.92
CA ALA A 116 -6.07 -13.25 -22.17
C ALA A 116 -4.82 -14.10 -21.91
N PHE A 117 -3.80 -13.54 -21.26
CA PHE A 117 -2.57 -14.26 -20.91
C PHE A 117 -2.79 -15.46 -19.97
N ALA A 118 -3.70 -15.32 -18.99
CA ALA A 118 -3.94 -16.35 -18.00
C ALA A 118 -4.79 -17.52 -18.50
N ARG A 119 -5.71 -17.29 -19.45
CA ARG A 119 -6.75 -18.25 -19.86
C ARG A 119 -6.79 -18.59 -21.34
N MET A 120 -6.28 -17.75 -22.23
CA MET A 120 -6.16 -18.13 -23.64
C MET A 120 -4.88 -18.92 -23.86
N ARG A 121 -4.99 -20.02 -24.61
CA ARG A 121 -3.82 -20.77 -25.10
C ARG A 121 -3.27 -20.00 -26.30
N PHE A 122 -2.16 -19.31 -26.11
CA PHE A 122 -1.42 -18.72 -27.22
C PHE A 122 -0.84 -19.86 -28.05
N ALA A 123 -1.02 -19.80 -29.37
CA ALA A 123 -0.23 -20.61 -30.28
C ALA A 123 1.19 -20.04 -30.22
N GLY A 124 2.06 -20.73 -29.46
CA GLY A 124 3.50 -20.50 -29.54
C GLY A 124 4.01 -20.86 -30.92
#